data_AF-A0A6V7L302-F1
#
_entry.id   AF-A0A6V7L302-F1
#
_cell.length_a   1.000
_cell.length_b   1.000
_cell.length_c   1.000
_cell.angle_alpha   90.00
_cell.angle_beta   90.00
_cell.angle_gamma   90.00
#
_symmetry.space_group_name_H-M   'P 1'
#
loop_
_entity.id
_entity.type
_entity.pdbx_description
1 polymer ?
#
loop_
_entity_poly.entity_id
_entity_poly.type
_entity_poly.pdbx_seq_one_letter_code
_entity_poly.pdbx_strand_id
1 'polypeptide(L)'
;NGVVIHLPGLFEELEQNEAKGLKDWQDRLIISDRAHIVFDFHQQVDGMQELEKGTQSLGTTKKGIGPTYSSKATRNGLRIGDLLGDFDKFSEKFNTLVKQYQRMFPTLQVDIKAELERYKG
;
A
#
# COMPACT_ATOMS: atom_id res chain seq x y z
N ASN A 1 -4.15 -14.65 6.58
CA ASN A 1 -3.04 -14.08 5.78
C ASN A 1 -2.54 -12.83 6.45
N GLY A 2 -1.24 -12.82 6.77
CA GLY A 2 -0.62 -11.86 7.69
C GLY A 2 -0.05 -10.63 7.00
N VAL A 3 0.57 -10.82 5.83
CA VAL A 3 1.44 -9.84 5.16
C VAL A 3 0.64 -8.68 4.54
N VAL A 4 1.28 -7.51 4.56
CA VAL A 4 0.91 -6.31 3.80
C VAL A 4 1.98 -6.08 2.74
N ILE A 5 1.58 -5.78 1.50
CA ILE A 5 2.47 -5.74 0.34
C ILE A 5 2.41 -4.37 -0.32
N HIS A 6 3.56 -3.71 -0.47
CA HIS A 6 3.69 -2.55 -1.34
C HIS A 6 4.08 -3.03 -2.74
N LEU A 7 3.16 -2.88 -3.71
CA LEU A 7 3.35 -3.45 -5.05
C LEU A 7 4.51 -2.80 -5.82
N PRO A 8 4.67 -1.45 -5.86
CA PRO A 8 5.82 -0.84 -6.52
C PRO A 8 7.16 -1.32 -5.94
N GLY A 9 7.27 -1.37 -4.61
CA GLY A 9 8.49 -1.85 -3.94
C GLY A 9 8.79 -3.32 -4.19
N LEU A 10 7.76 -4.17 -4.29
CA LEU A 10 7.93 -5.58 -4.65
C LEU A 10 8.51 -5.72 -6.06
N PHE A 11 7.98 -5.00 -7.04
CA PHE A 11 8.49 -5.05 -8.41
C PHE A 11 9.90 -4.48 -8.53
N GLU A 12 10.21 -3.38 -7.86
CA GLU A 12 11.57 -2.81 -7.81
C GLU A 12 12.57 -3.83 -7.23
N GLU A 13 12.22 -4.52 -6.15
CA GLU A 13 13.07 -5.56 -5.56
C GLU A 13 13.28 -6.75 -6.50
N LEU A 14 12.23 -7.16 -7.22
CA LEU A 14 12.30 -8.25 -8.19
C LEU A 14 13.21 -7.89 -9.37
N GLU A 15 13.06 -6.69 -9.94
CA GLU A 15 13.92 -6.17 -11.02
C GLU A 15 15.40 -6.14 -10.60
N GLN A 16 15.68 -5.66 -9.38
CA GLN A 16 17.04 -5.62 -8.84
C GLN A 16 17.64 -7.02 -8.66
N ASN A 17 16.83 -8.00 -8.27
CA ASN A 17 17.29 -9.37 -8.09
C ASN A 17 17.42 -10.12 -9.42
N GLU A 18 16.56 -9.84 -10.39
CA GLU A 18 16.66 -10.36 -11.75
C GLU A 18 17.95 -9.89 -12.43
N ALA A 19 18.32 -8.63 -12.24
CA ALA A 19 19.61 -8.08 -12.68
C ALA A 19 20.82 -8.77 -12.03
N LYS A 20 20.65 -9.40 -10.85
CA LYS A 20 21.68 -10.19 -10.15
C LYS A 20 21.66 -11.68 -10.52
N GLY A 21 20.79 -12.09 -11.45
CA GLY A 21 20.71 -13.45 -11.97
C GLY A 21 19.60 -14.31 -11.36
N LEU A 22 18.67 -13.74 -10.57
CA LEU A 22 17.46 -14.45 -10.15
C LEU A 22 16.50 -14.60 -11.34
N LYS A 23 16.46 -15.80 -11.93
CA LYS A 23 15.57 -16.14 -13.04
C LYS A 23 14.36 -16.94 -12.55
N ASP A 24 13.33 -16.97 -13.39
CA ASP A 24 12.13 -17.81 -13.22
C ASP A 24 11.38 -17.57 -11.91
N TRP A 25 11.43 -16.33 -11.40
CA TRP A 25 10.76 -15.95 -10.17
C TRP A 25 9.24 -15.90 -10.35
N GLN A 26 8.75 -15.61 -11.56
CA GLN A 26 7.31 -15.53 -11.86
C GLN A 26 6.59 -16.86 -11.60
N ASP A 27 7.26 -17.99 -11.88
CA ASP A 27 6.68 -19.33 -11.68
C ASP A 27 6.73 -19.79 -10.21
N ARG A 28 7.48 -19.07 -9.36
CA ARG A 28 7.77 -19.46 -7.98
C ARG A 28 7.10 -18.55 -6.96
N LEU A 29 6.79 -17.31 -7.33
CA LEU A 29 6.18 -16.32 -6.45
C LEU A 29 4.66 -16.42 -6.49
N ILE A 30 4.07 -16.88 -5.39
CA ILE A 30 2.62 -16.94 -5.23
C ILE A 30 2.20 -15.90 -4.18
N ILE A 31 1.41 -14.92 -4.60
CA ILE A 31 0.83 -13.89 -3.72
C ILE A 31 -0.60 -14.28 -3.40
N SER A 32 -0.94 -14.29 -2.11
CA SER A 32 -2.34 -14.50 -1.74
C SER A 32 -3.19 -13.28 -2.07
N ASP A 33 -4.32 -13.55 -2.74
CA ASP A 33 -5.48 -12.68 -2.89
C ASP A 33 -5.95 -11.94 -1.61
N ARG A 34 -5.80 -12.54 -0.42
CA ARG A 34 -6.20 -11.94 0.87
C ARG A 34 -5.12 -11.07 1.51
N ALA A 35 -3.94 -10.93 0.89
CA ALA A 35 -2.92 -9.99 1.35
C ALA A 35 -3.42 -8.54 1.15
N HIS A 36 -3.11 -7.65 2.10
CA HIS A 36 -3.51 -6.24 1.99
C HIS A 36 -2.46 -5.45 1.22
N ILE A 37 -2.92 -4.46 0.47
CA ILE A 37 -2.06 -3.58 -0.32
C ILE A 37 -1.64 -2.39 0.55
N VAL A 38 -0.35 -2.13 0.59
CA VAL A 38 0.24 -0.89 1.09
C VAL A 38 0.25 0.08 -0.08
N PHE A 39 -0.39 1.24 0.07
CA PHE A 39 -0.35 2.33 -0.91
C PHE A 39 0.66 3.40 -0.52
N ASP A 40 1.05 4.25 -1.46
CA ASP A 40 2.03 5.33 -1.22
C ASP A 40 1.53 6.31 -0.14
N PHE A 41 0.23 6.59 -0.10
CA PHE A 41 -0.34 7.44 0.94
C PHE A 41 -0.24 6.82 2.34
N HIS A 42 -0.20 5.49 2.48
CA HIS A 42 0.06 4.86 3.79
C HIS A 42 1.48 5.20 4.27
N GLN A 43 2.47 5.25 3.37
CA GLN A 43 3.84 5.65 3.72
C GLN A 43 3.91 7.11 4.14
N GLN A 44 3.20 8.00 3.42
CA GLN A 44 3.09 9.41 3.79
C GLN A 44 2.47 9.58 5.18
N VAL A 45 1.36 8.88 5.47
CA VAL A 45 0.68 8.93 6.77
C VAL A 45 1.57 8.41 7.89
N ASP A 46 2.33 7.33 7.67
CA ASP A 46 3.30 6.81 8.64
C ASP A 46 4.35 7.87 8.99
N GLY A 47 4.89 8.55 7.98
CA GLY A 47 5.80 9.69 8.18
C GLY A 47 5.17 10.88 8.92
N MET A 48 3.92 11.22 8.61
CA MET A 48 3.18 12.30 9.28
C MET A 48 2.92 11.97 10.76
N GLN A 49 2.44 10.76 11.06
CA GLN A 49 2.20 10.31 12.44
C GLN A 49 3.48 10.33 13.28
N GLU A 50 4.61 10.00 12.67
CA GLU A 50 5.90 10.04 13.35
C GLU A 50 6.35 11.47 13.63
N LEU A 51 6.13 12.39 12.69
CA LEU A 51 6.43 13.80 12.86
C LEU A 51 5.56 14.44 13.95
N GLU A 52 4.26 14.13 13.98
CA GLU A 52 3.32 14.61 14.99
C GLU A 52 3.70 14.16 16.41
N LYS A 53 4.28 12.97 16.55
CA LYS A 53 4.74 12.45 17.84
C LYS A 53 6.02 13.13 18.35
N GLY A 54 6.79 13.79 17.48
CA GLY A 54 7.99 14.53 17.86
C GLY A 54 8.95 13.68 18.71
N THR A 55 9.16 14.09 19.96
CA THR A 55 10.06 13.40 20.92
C THR A 55 9.56 12.02 21.36
N GLN A 56 8.28 11.70 21.11
CA GLN A 56 7.67 10.40 21.34
C GLN A 56 7.59 9.55 20.06
N SER A 57 8.35 9.90 19.03
CA SER A 57 8.48 9.10 17.81
C SER A 57 8.90 7.67 18.13
N LEU A 58 8.35 6.69 17.42
CA LEU A 58 8.62 5.27 17.68
C LEU A 58 9.86 4.74 16.95
N GLY A 59 10.40 5.50 16.00
CA GLY A 59 11.40 5.08 15.03
C GLY A 59 10.80 4.24 13.90
N THR A 60 9.66 4.62 13.33
CA THR A 60 9.04 3.82 12.24
C THR A 60 9.91 3.80 10.99
N THR A 61 9.81 2.72 10.21
CA THR A 61 10.50 2.60 8.91
C THR A 61 9.89 3.51 7.84
N LYS A 62 8.76 4.18 8.15
CA LYS A 62 7.99 5.03 7.24
C LYS A 62 7.55 4.32 5.95
N LYS A 63 7.41 2.99 6.03
CA LYS A 63 6.98 2.13 4.92
C LYS A 63 5.46 1.91 4.90
N GLY A 64 4.68 2.59 5.74
CA GLY A 64 3.22 2.51 5.70
C GLY A 64 2.65 1.23 6.31
N ILE A 65 3.47 0.47 7.04
CA ILE A 65 3.09 -0.82 7.62
C ILE A 65 2.03 -0.63 8.69
N GLY A 66 2.26 0.30 9.63
CA GLY A 66 1.32 0.65 10.69
C GLY A 66 -0.06 1.07 10.13
N PRO A 67 -0.12 2.12 9.29
CA PRO A 67 -1.37 2.56 8.67
C PRO A 67 -2.10 1.45 7.90
N THR A 68 -1.38 0.61 7.16
CA THR A 68 -2.00 -0.50 6.42
C THR A 68 -2.61 -1.55 7.37
N TYR A 69 -1.94 -1.88 8.47
CA TYR A 69 -2.50 -2.76 9.50
C TYR A 69 -3.69 -2.13 10.23
N SER A 70 -3.69 -0.80 10.45
CA SER A 70 -4.86 -0.08 10.96
C SER A 70 -6.05 -0.19 10.00
N SER A 71 -5.81 -0.06 8.70
CA SER A 71 -6.85 -0.26 7.67
C SER A 71 -7.37 -1.70 7.62
N LYS A 72 -6.48 -2.68 7.82
CA LYS A 72 -6.86 -4.09 7.99
C LYS A 72 -7.73 -4.32 9.22
N ALA A 73 -7.38 -3.71 10.36
CA ALA A 73 -8.13 -3.84 11.60
C ALA A 73 -9.52 -3.18 11.52
N THR A 74 -9.61 -2.03 10.87
CA THR A 74 -10.87 -1.31 10.64
C THR A 74 -11.71 -1.88 9.49
N ARG A 75 -11.17 -2.85 8.74
CA ARG A 75 -11.82 -3.55 7.62
C ARG A 75 -12.16 -2.64 6.43
N ASN A 76 -11.45 -1.52 6.28
CA ASN A 76 -11.57 -0.62 5.13
C ASN A 76 -10.39 -0.75 4.13
N GLY A 77 -9.36 -1.52 4.47
CA GLY A 77 -8.20 -1.75 3.61
C GLY A 77 -8.51 -2.59 2.38
N LEU A 78 -7.78 -2.34 1.30
CA LEU A 78 -7.86 -3.07 0.03
C LEU A 78 -6.91 -4.26 0.00
N ARG A 79 -7.33 -5.32 -0.68
CA ARG A 79 -6.57 -6.56 -0.84
C ARG A 79 -6.22 -6.82 -2.30
N ILE A 80 -5.26 -7.72 -2.52
CA ILE A 80 -4.87 -8.16 -3.87
C ILE A 80 -6.08 -8.69 -4.64
N GLY A 81 -6.97 -9.43 -4.00
CA GLY A 81 -8.20 -9.92 -4.63
C GLY A 81 -9.21 -8.83 -5.00
N ASP A 82 -9.20 -7.68 -4.32
CA ASP A 82 -10.00 -6.53 -4.75
C ASP A 82 -9.44 -5.93 -6.04
N LEU A 83 -8.11 -5.86 -6.16
CA LEU A 83 -7.41 -5.36 -7.35
C LEU A 83 -7.62 -6.28 -8.58
N LEU A 84 -7.51 -7.59 -8.39
CA LEU A 84 -7.70 -8.58 -9.46
C LEU A 84 -9.16 -8.80 -9.88
N GLY A 85 -10.11 -8.24 -9.12
CA GLY A 85 -11.53 -8.39 -9.37
C GLY A 85 -12.09 -7.30 -10.29
N ASP A 86 -13.06 -6.56 -9.77
CA ASP A 86 -13.74 -5.47 -10.47
C ASP A 86 -13.01 -4.16 -10.20
N PHE A 87 -12.30 -3.65 -11.22
CA PHE A 87 -11.46 -2.46 -11.09
C PHE A 87 -12.26 -1.19 -10.76
N ASP A 88 -13.52 -1.09 -11.19
CA ASP A 88 -14.37 0.05 -10.85
C ASP A 88 -14.71 0.05 -9.36
N LYS A 89 -15.03 -1.13 -8.81
CA LYS A 89 -15.24 -1.29 -7.36
C LYS A 89 -13.96 -1.06 -6.56
N PHE A 90 -12.82 -1.52 -7.06
CA PHE A 90 -11.52 -1.24 -6.45
C PHE A 90 -11.27 0.27 -6.38
N SER A 91 -11.51 0.98 -7.48
CA SER A 91 -11.34 2.43 -7.59
C SER A 91 -12.26 3.20 -6.64
N GLU A 92 -13.51 2.78 -6.50
CA GLU A 92 -14.47 3.37 -5.56
C GLU A 92 -14.02 3.20 -4.10
N LYS A 93 -13.62 1.97 -3.73
CA LYS A 93 -13.09 1.66 -2.40
C LYS A 93 -11.80 2.43 -2.12
N PHE A 94 -10.89 2.53 -3.09
CA PHE A 94 -9.65 3.28 -2.98
C PHE A 94 -9.91 4.76 -2.71
N ASN A 95 -10.79 5.38 -3.50
CA ASN A 95 -11.18 6.78 -3.30
C ASN A 95 -11.81 7.01 -1.93
N THR A 96 -12.64 6.07 -1.47
CA THR A 96 -13.25 6.13 -0.13
C THR A 96 -12.19 6.06 0.97
N LEU A 97 -11.21 5.15 0.83
CA LEU A 97 -10.11 5.00 1.76
C LEU A 97 -9.24 6.27 1.81
N VAL A 98 -8.85 6.81 0.65
CA VAL A 98 -8.09 8.07 0.55
C VAL A 98 -8.83 9.20 1.24
N LYS A 99 -10.13 9.38 0.98
CA LYS A 99 -10.95 10.41 1.64
C LYS A 99 -11.00 10.26 3.16
N GLN A 100 -11.03 9.03 3.67
CA GLN A 100 -10.97 8.78 5.12
C GLN A 100 -9.63 9.25 5.69
N TYR A 101 -8.52 8.91 5.03
CA TYR A 101 -7.20 9.38 5.45
C TYR A 101 -7.02 10.89 5.33
N GLN A 102 -7.54 11.53 4.27
CA GLN A 102 -7.51 12.99 4.14
C GLN A 102 -8.30 13.73 5.23
N ARG A 103 -9.38 13.13 5.74
CA ARG A 103 -10.11 13.68 6.89
C ARG A 103 -9.29 13.62 8.18
N MET A 104 -8.50 12.56 8.36
CA MET A 104 -7.62 12.39 9.52
C MET A 104 -6.34 13.22 9.40
N PHE A 105 -5.82 13.37 8.17
CA PHE A 105 -4.59 14.07 7.84
C PHE A 105 -4.88 15.10 6.73
N PRO A 106 -5.34 16.32 7.07
CA PRO A 106 -5.76 17.32 6.09
C PRO A 106 -4.66 17.78 5.12
N THR A 107 -3.39 17.58 5.48
CA THR A 107 -2.22 17.91 4.64
C THR A 107 -1.82 16.78 3.69
N LEU A 108 -2.49 15.62 3.75
CA LEU A 108 -2.22 14.47 2.88
C LEU A 108 -2.62 14.77 1.44
N GLN A 109 -1.63 14.78 0.55
CA GLN A 109 -1.83 14.94 -0.89
C GLN A 109 -1.70 13.58 -1.58
N VAL A 110 -2.76 13.22 -2.31
CA VAL A 110 -2.81 11.97 -3.08
C VAL A 110 -3.30 12.30 -4.48
N ASP A 111 -2.49 12.00 -5.49
CA ASP A 111 -2.97 11.98 -6.87
C ASP A 111 -3.68 10.65 -7.12
N ILE A 112 -5.00 10.66 -6.86
CA ILE A 112 -5.85 9.48 -6.98
C ILE A 112 -5.80 8.91 -8.41
N LYS A 113 -5.75 9.79 -9.42
CA LYS A 113 -5.76 9.36 -10.82
C LYS A 113 -4.45 8.66 -11.17
N ALA A 114 -3.32 9.27 -10.83
CA ALA A 114 -2.01 8.68 -11.10
C ALA A 114 -1.81 7.34 -10.36
N GLU A 115 -2.24 7.25 -9.10
CA GLU A 115 -2.20 5.98 -8.35
C GLU A 115 -3.06 4.91 -9.01
N LEU A 116 -4.33 5.20 -9.34
CA LEU A 116 -5.20 4.21 -9.97
C LEU A 116 -4.67 3.74 -11.33
N GLU A 117 -4.14 4.65 -12.16
CA GLU A 117 -3.54 4.27 -13.45
C GLU A 117 -2.34 3.32 -13.26
N ARG A 118 -1.52 3.49 -12.22
CA ARG A 118 -0.43 2.54 -11.89
C ARG A 118 -0.93 1.13 -11.59
N TYR A 119 -2.14 0.99 -11.04
CA TYR A 119 -2.72 -0.31 -10.68
C TYR A 119 -3.59 -0.93 -11.78
N LYS A 120 -3.91 -0.17 -12.84
CA LYS A 120 -4.81 -0.60 -13.89
C LYS A 120 -4.18 -1.60 -14.87
N GLY A 121 -2.86 -1.61 -14.98
CA GLY A 121 -2.11 -2.41 -15.96
C GLY A 121 -1.99 -1.69 -17.29
#